data_AF-G8UHQ5-F1
#
_entry.id   AF-G8UHQ5-F1
#
_cell.length_a   1.000
_cell.length_b   1.000
_cell.length_c   1.000
_cell.angle_alpha   90.00
_cell.angle_beta   90.00
_cell.angle_gamma   90.00
#
_symmetry.space_group_name_H-M   'P 1'
#
loop_
_entity.id
_entity.type
_entity.pdbx_description
1 polymer ?
#
loop_
_entity_poly.entity_id
_entity_poly.type
_entity_poly.pdbx_seq_one_letter_code
_entity_poly.pdbx_strand_id
1 'polypeptide(L)' 'MELKEFIERIADQFDDTDISEFVPTTNFKELEEWSSLTALAVLNMIAKKYNVNIKNSDLLEINSIEELFNYVLSKQ' A
#
# COMPACT_ATOMS: atom_id res chain seq x y z
N MET A 1 3.64 -13.95 -0.88
CA MET A 1 3.45 -12.85 -1.85
C MET A 1 4.82 -12.41 -2.37
N GLU A 2 4.90 -11.89 -3.59
CA GLU A 2 6.12 -11.24 -4.10
C GLU A 2 5.97 -9.71 -4.05
N LEU A 3 7.08 -8.99 -3.78
CA LEU A 3 7.08 -7.53 -3.67
C LEU A 3 6.59 -6.84 -4.95
N LYS A 4 6.96 -7.39 -6.11
CA LYS A 4 6.52 -6.85 -7.41
C LYS A 4 5.00 -6.90 -7.58
N GLU A 5 4.37 -8.03 -7.27
CA GLU A 5 2.90 -8.12 -7.32
C GLU A 5 2.26 -7.15 -6.32
N PHE A 6 2.86 -6.99 -5.13
CA PHE A 6 2.33 -6.07 -4.12
C PHE A 6 2.36 -4.60 -4.58
N ILE A 7 3.46 -4.19 -5.22
CA ILE A 7 3.60 -2.86 -5.83
C ILE A 7 2.52 -2.65 -6.89
N GLU A 8 2.31 -3.63 -7.79
CA GLU A 8 1.25 -3.58 -8.79
C GLU A 8 -0.14 -3.39 -8.15
N ARG A 9 -0.45 -4.14 -7.07
CA ARG A 9 -1.74 -3.99 -6.37
C ARG A 9 -1.93 -2.64 -5.69
N ILE A 10 -0.85 -2.05 -5.18
CA ILE A 10 -0.90 -0.72 -4.57
C ILE A 10 -1.12 0.31 -5.66
N ALA A 11 -0.36 0.26 -6.75
CA ALA A 11 -0.52 1.14 -7.89
C ALA A 11 -1.97 1.10 -8.44
N ASP A 12 -2.60 -0.08 -8.49
CA ASP A 12 -4.02 -0.24 -8.87
C ASP A 12 -5.02 0.53 -7.97
N GLN A 13 -4.60 1.06 -6.81
CA GLN A 13 -5.45 1.87 -5.93
C GLN A 13 -5.37 3.37 -6.24
N PHE A 14 -4.51 3.76 -7.17
CA PHE A 14 -4.27 5.13 -7.63
C PHE A 14 -4.67 5.18 -9.11
N ASP A 15 -5.48 6.16 -9.49
CA ASP A 15 -6.10 6.22 -10.82
C ASP A 15 -5.22 7.01 -11.81
N ASP A 16 -4.52 8.05 -11.34
CA ASP A 16 -3.78 9.01 -12.16
C ASP A 16 -2.24 8.84 -12.08
N THR A 17 -1.73 8.10 -11.10
CA THR A 17 -0.28 7.90 -10.86
C THR A 17 0.24 6.70 -11.67
N ASP A 18 1.30 6.90 -12.45
CA ASP A 18 1.87 5.83 -13.26
C ASP A 18 2.57 4.77 -12.39
N ILE A 19 2.43 3.50 -12.75
CA ILE A 19 3.02 2.38 -12.00
C ILE A 19 4.55 2.49 -11.87
N SER A 20 5.23 3.18 -12.79
CA SER A 20 6.68 3.42 -12.73
C SER A 20 7.10 4.31 -11.55
N GLU A 21 6.19 5.09 -10.97
CA GLU A 21 6.45 5.90 -9.77
C GLU A 21 6.40 5.07 -8.47
N PHE A 22 5.82 3.87 -8.53
CA PHE A 22 5.74 2.96 -7.41
C PHE A 22 6.98 2.05 -7.37
N VAL A 23 7.97 2.45 -6.58
CA VAL A 23 9.13 1.63 -6.23
C VAL A 23 9.09 1.26 -4.74
N PRO A 24 9.85 0.25 -4.28
CA PRO A 24 9.80 -0.19 -2.88
C PRO A 24 10.00 0.93 -1.85
N THR A 25 10.84 1.90 -2.19
CA THR A 25 11.17 3.05 -1.34
C THR A 25 10.20 4.22 -1.47
N THR A 26 9.22 4.16 -2.37
CA THR A 26 8.25 5.26 -2.58
C THR A 26 7.38 5.42 -1.35
N ASN A 27 7.28 6.65 -0.85
CA ASN A 27 6.29 7.04 0.13
C ASN A 27 4.96 7.33 -0.58
N PHE A 28 4.09 6.32 -0.63
CA PHE A 28 2.77 6.41 -1.27
C PHE A 28 1.87 7.47 -0.63
N LYS A 29 2.19 7.98 0.57
CA LYS A 29 1.46 9.07 1.23
C LYS A 29 1.81 10.46 0.72
N GLU A 30 2.94 10.59 0.02
CA GLU A 30 3.40 11.85 -0.58
C GLU A 30 2.90 12.03 -2.01
N LEU A 31 2.23 11.01 -2.58
CA LEU A 31 1.66 11.07 -3.91
C LEU A 31 0.48 12.05 -3.97
N GLU A 32 0.35 12.68 -5.14
CA GLU A 32 -0.81 13.44 -5.67
C GLU A 32 -2.16 13.05 -5.04
N GLU A 33 -2.47 11.78 -5.24
CA GLU A 33 -3.79 11.19 -5.00
C GLU A 33 -3.96 10.67 -3.57
N TRP A 34 -2.95 10.82 -2.70
CA TRP A 34 -3.07 10.36 -1.33
C TRP A 34 -4.16 11.14 -0.58
N SER A 35 -5.15 10.40 -0.08
CA SER A 35 -6.31 10.91 0.61
C SER A 35 -6.89 9.83 1.53
N SER A 36 -7.89 10.19 2.35
CA SER A 36 -8.61 9.19 3.16
C SER A 36 -9.27 8.10 2.31
N LEU A 37 -9.61 8.40 1.05
CA LEU A 37 -10.24 7.45 0.14
C LEU A 37 -9.23 6.41 -0.37
N THR A 38 -8.06 6.87 -0.86
CA THR A 38 -6.99 5.98 -1.32
C THR A 38 -6.39 5.19 -0.16
N ALA A 39 -6.27 5.79 1.04
CA ALA A 39 -5.91 5.07 2.26
C ALA A 39 -6.89 3.92 2.57
N LEU A 40 -8.20 4.18 2.48
CA LEU A 40 -9.23 3.16 2.68
C LEU A 40 -9.19 2.08 1.58
N ALA A 41 -8.92 2.46 0.33
CA ALA A 41 -8.76 1.53 -0.79
C ALA A 41 -7.58 0.57 -0.54
N VAL A 42 -6.42 1.08 -0.14
CA VAL A 42 -5.24 0.28 0.23
C VAL A 42 -5.55 -0.66 1.40
N LEU A 43 -6.19 -0.18 2.47
CA LEU A 43 -6.59 -1.03 3.60
C LEU A 43 -7.52 -2.17 3.18
N ASN A 44 -8.54 -1.86 2.37
CA ASN A 44 -9.48 -2.84 1.84
C ASN A 44 -8.82 -3.84 0.89
N MET A 45 -7.91 -3.37 0.04
CA MET A 45 -7.13 -4.21 -0.87
C MET A 45 -6.36 -5.26 -0.05
N ILE A 46 -5.65 -4.82 0.99
CA ILE A 46 -4.86 -5.72 1.84
C ILE A 46 -5.75 -6.70 2.60
N ALA A 47 -6.84 -6.22 3.20
CA ALA A 47 -7.78 -7.07 3.93
C ALA A 47 -8.41 -8.15 3.03
N LYS A 48 -8.80 -7.81 1.79
CA LYS A 48 -9.43 -8.75 0.86
C LYS A 48 -8.44 -9.70 0.20
N LYS A 49 -7.26 -9.24 -0.18
CA LYS A 49 -6.28 -10.04 -0.95
C LYS A 49 -5.41 -10.90 -0.05
N TYR A 50 -5.04 -10.40 1.11
CA TYR A 50 -4.07 -11.04 1.99
C TYR A 50 -4.66 -11.48 3.33
N ASN A 51 -5.94 -11.18 3.59
CA ASN A 51 -6.62 -11.49 4.85
C ASN A 51 -5.91 -10.90 6.09
N VAL A 52 -5.21 -9.77 5.89
CA VAL A 52 -4.50 -9.01 6.92
C VAL A 52 -5.27 -7.72 7.21
N ASN A 53 -5.63 -7.51 8.48
CA ASN A 53 -6.25 -6.26 8.92
C ASN A 53 -5.18 -5.33 9.48
N ILE A 54 -4.94 -4.22 8.78
CA ILE A 54 -4.05 -3.14 9.22
C ILE A 54 -4.90 -2.09 9.92
N LYS A 55 -4.45 -1.61 11.08
CA LYS A 55 -5.08 -0.46 11.73
C LYS A 55 -4.65 0.82 11.03
N ASN A 56 -5.54 1.80 10.96
CA ASN A 56 -5.19 3.11 10.39
C ASN A 56 -3.98 3.75 11.09
N SER A 57 -3.84 3.56 12.41
CA SER A 57 -2.66 4.00 13.16
C SER A 57 -1.37 3.38 12.65
N ASP A 58 -1.38 2.10 12.29
CA ASP A 58 -0.19 1.39 11.83
C ASP A 58 0.17 1.85 10.41
N LEU A 59 -0.83 2.07 9.56
CA LEU A 59 -0.64 2.63 8.22
C LEU A 59 -0.02 4.04 8.27
N LEU A 60 -0.39 4.86 9.26
CA LEU A 60 0.17 6.19 9.46
C LEU A 60 1.66 6.17 9.82
N GLU A 61 2.17 5.10 10.43
CA GLU A 61 3.59 4.95 10.79
C GLU A 61 4.44 4.42 9.62
N ILE A 62 3.83 3.73 8.65
CA ILE A 62 4.51 3.07 7.52
C ILE A 62 4.76 4.05 6.38
N ASN A 63 6.02 4.33 6.03
CA ASN A 63 6.35 5.41 5.09
C ASN A 63 6.83 4.92 3.72
N SER A 64 6.92 3.61 3.49
CA SER A 64 7.28 3.07 2.18
C SER A 64 6.45 1.85 1.82
N ILE A 65 6.37 1.56 0.51
CA ILE A 65 5.71 0.35 0.02
C ILE A 65 6.39 -0.90 0.56
N GLU A 66 7.72 -0.91 0.68
CA GLU A 66 8.49 -2.00 1.25
C GLU A 66 8.17 -2.22 2.74
N GLU A 67 8.06 -1.16 3.53
CA GLU A 67 7.64 -1.26 4.93
C GLU A 67 6.23 -1.83 5.06
N LEU A 68 5.31 -1.38 4.19
CA LEU A 68 3.94 -1.89 4.17
C LEU A 68 3.91 -3.38 3.80
N PHE A 69 4.69 -3.77 2.80
CA PHE A 69 4.84 -5.16 2.37
C PHE A 69 5.38 -6.03 3.50
N ASN A 70 6.45 -5.60 4.17
CA ASN A 70 7.05 -6.32 5.29
C ASN A 70 6.09 -6.42 6.48
N TYR A 71 5.32 -5.37 6.75
CA TYR A 71 4.27 -5.39 7.77
C TYR A 71 3.23 -6.47 7.43
N VAL A 72 2.70 -6.48 6.20
CA VAL A 72 1.71 -7.47 5.76
C VAL A 72 2.27 -8.89 5.85
N LEU A 73 3.48 -9.12 5.36
CA LEU A 73 4.17 -10.40 5.45
C LEU A 73 4.32 -10.88 6.89
N SER A 74 4.60 -9.99 7.84
CA SER A 74 4.77 -10.36 9.25
C SER A 74 3.46 -10.79 9.94
N LYS A 75 2.31 -10.50 9.33
CA LYS A 75 0.96 -10.80 9.84
C LYS A 75 0.28 -11.95 9.10
N GLN A 76 0.88 -12.42 8.02
CA GLN A 76 0.40 -13.53 7.19
C GLN A 76 0.78 -14.88 7.79
#